data_AF-A0A932KA44-F1
#
_entry.id   AF-A0A932KA44-F1
#
_cell.length_a   1.000
_cell.length_b   1.000
_cell.length_c   1.000
_cell.angle_alpha   90.00
_cell.angle_beta   90.00
_cell.angle_gamma   90.00
#
_symmetry.space_group_name_H-M   'P 1'
#
loop_
_entity.id
_entity.type
_entity.pdbx_description
1 polymer ?
#
loop_
_entity_poly.entity_id
_entity_poly.type
_entity_poly.pdbx_seq_one_letter_code
_entity_poly.pdbx_strand_id
1 'polypeptide(L)'
;ECARAKGGKTATCRSPRGCWSDCGQSWQRQRPRPWVFPARQRSAPLSPTSLQKTFKAVVRQSGIAKDASIHTLRHSYATHLLERGVSLRVIQELLGHKSPSTTARYTHLTPPTLDVVHATITALMADL
;
A
#
# COMPACT_ATOMS: atom_id res chain seq x y z
N GLU A 1 6.18 -2.99 -15.92
CA GLU A 1 6.69 -3.95 -14.91
C GLU A 1 7.08 -3.21 -13.65
N CYS A 2 6.51 -3.59 -12.51
CA CYS A 2 6.81 -2.97 -11.22
C CYS A 2 7.94 -3.71 -10.49
N ALA A 3 8.88 -2.91 -9.97
CA ALA A 3 10.00 -3.17 -9.08
C ALA A 3 10.35 -4.62 -8.68
N ARG A 4 11.61 -4.98 -8.95
CA ARG A 4 12.31 -6.19 -8.46
C ARG A 4 12.34 -6.18 -6.92
N ALA A 5 11.68 -7.14 -6.28
CA ALA A 5 11.77 -7.31 -4.83
C ALA A 5 13.10 -7.97 -4.43
N LYS A 6 13.57 -7.71 -3.20
CA LYS A 6 14.81 -8.29 -2.66
C LYS A 6 14.68 -9.81 -2.60
N GLY A 7 15.44 -10.51 -3.45
CA GLY A 7 15.39 -11.97 -3.65
C GLY A 7 14.89 -12.44 -5.02
N GLY A 8 14.82 -11.56 -6.03
CA GLY A 8 14.56 -11.98 -7.42
C GLY A 8 13.11 -12.35 -7.76
N LYS A 9 12.19 -12.24 -6.80
CA LYS A 9 10.76 -12.53 -7.02
C LYS A 9 10.04 -11.27 -7.50
N THR A 10 9.34 -11.38 -8.63
CA THR A 10 8.46 -10.34 -9.17
C THR A 10 7.10 -10.46 -8.48
N ALA A 11 6.67 -9.43 -7.76
CA ALA A 11 5.32 -9.37 -7.22
C ALA A 11 4.44 -8.56 -8.18
N THR A 12 3.41 -9.17 -8.75
CA THR A 12 2.41 -8.46 -9.55
C THR A 12 1.46 -7.70 -8.64
N CYS A 13 1.59 -6.37 -8.60
CA CYS A 13 0.62 -5.51 -7.92
C CYS A 13 -0.51 -5.13 -8.88
N ARG A 14 -1.74 -5.55 -8.57
CA ARG A 14 -2.94 -5.10 -9.32
C ARG A 14 -3.36 -3.74 -8.78
N SER A 15 -2.99 -2.68 -9.49
CA SER A 15 -3.33 -1.31 -9.12
C SER A 15 -4.75 -0.94 -9.58
N PRO A 16 -5.50 -0.13 -8.83
CA PRO A 16 -6.80 0.38 -9.27
C PRO A 16 -6.69 1.13 -10.61
N ARG A 17 -7.68 0.96 -11.49
CA ARG A 17 -7.65 1.48 -12.87
C ARG A 17 -7.35 2.99 -12.98
N GLY A 18 -7.69 3.78 -11.96
CA GLY A 18 -7.44 5.23 -11.90
C GLY A 18 -6.05 5.67 -11.44
N CYS A 19 -5.25 4.80 -10.80
CA CYS A 19 -3.93 5.19 -10.28
C CYS A 19 -2.88 5.36 -11.40
N TRP A 20 -3.13 4.77 -12.57
CA TRP A 20 -2.22 4.80 -13.70
C TRP A 20 -2.49 5.90 -14.72
N SER A 21 -3.58 6.67 -14.63
CA SER A 21 -3.88 7.69 -15.64
C SER A 21 -2.73 8.69 -15.79
N ASP A 22 -2.25 9.22 -14.67
CA ASP A 22 -1.24 10.29 -14.69
C ASP A 22 0.17 9.71 -14.79
N CYS A 23 0.43 8.64 -14.05
CA CYS A 23 1.72 7.97 -14.03
C CYS A 23 2.01 7.29 -15.39
N GLY A 24 1.01 6.63 -15.97
CA GLY A 24 1.08 5.96 -17.28
C GLY A 24 1.27 6.94 -18.44
N GLN A 25 0.59 8.09 -18.43
CA GLN A 25 0.78 9.13 -19.45
C GLN A 25 2.19 9.75 -19.38
N SER A 26 2.75 9.94 -18.18
CA SER A 26 4.11 10.44 -18.01
C SER A 26 5.16 9.43 -18.47
N TRP A 27 4.88 8.13 -18.30
CA TRP A 27 5.75 7.03 -18.68
C TRP A 27 5.73 6.73 -20.18
N GLN A 28 4.54 6.77 -20.82
CA GLN A 28 4.42 6.61 -22.27
C GLN A 28 5.17 7.70 -23.04
N ARG A 29 5.17 8.94 -22.53
CA ARG A 29 5.90 10.08 -23.11
C ARG A 29 7.42 10.04 -22.95
N GLN A 30 7.96 9.17 -22.09
CA GLN A 30 9.38 9.16 -21.70
C GLN A 30 10.13 7.86 -22.05
N ARG A 31 9.60 7.07 -22.98
CA ARG A 31 10.27 5.87 -23.51
C ARG A 31 11.48 6.27 -24.40
N PRO A 32 12.64 5.59 -24.31
CA PRO A 32 12.99 4.44 -23.47
C PRO A 32 13.91 4.84 -22.31
N ARG A 33 13.47 4.64 -21.06
CA ARG A 33 14.33 4.82 -19.88
C ARG A 33 14.23 3.65 -18.90
N PRO A 34 15.31 3.34 -18.16
CA PRO A 34 15.37 2.18 -17.27
C PRO A 34 14.49 2.29 -16.01
N TRP A 35 14.05 3.50 -15.63
CA TRP A 35 13.34 3.73 -14.36
C TRP A 35 12.03 4.50 -14.58
N VAL A 36 10.94 4.02 -13.96
CA VAL A 36 9.63 4.72 -13.94
C VAL A 36 9.72 6.02 -13.13
N PHE A 37 10.42 5.98 -12.00
CA PHE A 37 10.69 7.15 -11.16
C PHE A 37 12.20 7.41 -11.11
N PRO A 38 12.74 8.24 -12.02
CA PRO A 38 14.14 8.60 -12.01
C PRO A 38 14.44 9.64 -10.92
N ALA A 39 15.67 9.63 -10.41
CA ALA A 39 16.23 10.75 -9.66
C ALA A 39 16.28 12.02 -10.55
N ARG A 40 16.47 13.19 -9.94
CA ARG A 40 16.50 14.49 -10.65
C ARG A 40 17.44 14.50 -11.86
N GLN A 41 18.62 13.92 -11.74
CA GLN A 41 19.62 13.82 -12.82
C GLN A 41 19.38 12.65 -13.78
N ARG A 42 18.33 11.85 -13.59
CA ARG A 42 17.91 10.73 -14.46
C ARG A 42 18.95 9.61 -14.65
N SER A 43 20.06 9.66 -13.93
CA SER A 43 21.14 8.65 -13.91
C SER A 43 20.85 7.46 -12.98
N ALA A 44 19.94 7.63 -12.03
CA ALA A 44 19.66 6.65 -10.97
C ALA A 44 18.15 6.58 -10.67
N PRO A 45 17.68 5.50 -10.02
CA PRO A 45 16.33 5.47 -9.47
C PRO A 45 16.15 6.52 -8.36
N LEU A 46 14.91 6.95 -8.13
CA LEU A 46 14.59 7.88 -7.06
C LEU A 46 14.99 7.31 -5.69
N SER A 47 15.78 8.08 -4.95
CA SER A 47 16.19 7.70 -3.59
C SER A 47 14.99 7.71 -2.62
N PRO A 48 14.86 6.70 -1.74
CA PRO A 48 13.84 6.69 -0.69
C PRO A 48 13.88 7.93 0.19
N THR A 49 15.07 8.44 0.49
CA THR A 49 15.27 9.64 1.31
C THR A 49 14.74 10.89 0.62
N SER A 50 14.99 11.03 -0.68
CA SER A 50 14.43 12.14 -1.47
C SER A 50 12.91 12.06 -1.51
N LEU A 51 12.35 10.88 -1.74
CA LEU A 51 10.90 10.68 -1.75
C LEU A 51 10.28 11.04 -0.39
N GLN A 52 10.89 10.61 0.71
CA GLN A 52 10.42 10.92 2.07
C GLN A 52 10.49 12.43 2.37
N LYS A 53 11.55 13.12 1.91
CA LYS A 53 11.66 14.58 2.05
C LYS A 53 10.58 15.32 1.27
N THR A 54 10.39 14.94 0.00
CA THR A 54 9.32 15.52 -0.84
C THR A 54 7.95 15.28 -0.23
N PHE A 55 7.69 14.07 0.28
CA PHE A 55 6.43 13.74 0.95
C PHE A 55 6.20 14.63 2.18
N LYS A 56 7.21 14.79 3.06
CA LYS A 56 7.08 15.67 4.23
C LYS A 56 6.82 17.13 3.85
N ALA A 57 7.42 17.62 2.76
CA ALA A 57 7.16 18.97 2.26
C ALA A 57 5.70 19.13 1.82
N VAL A 58 5.14 18.14 1.11
CA VAL A 58 3.72 18.12 0.70
C VAL A 58 2.79 18.05 1.91
N VAL A 59 3.10 17.21 2.90
CA VAL A 59 2.31 17.12 4.16
C VAL A 59 2.25 18.49 4.85
N ARG A 60 3.38 19.19 4.95
CA ARG A 60 3.44 20.55 5.53
C ARG A 60 2.60 21.55 4.74
N GLN A 61 2.59 21.45 3.41
CA GLN A 61 1.79 22.32 2.53
C GLN A 61 0.29 22.00 2.61
N SER A 62 -0.08 20.75 2.84
CA SER A 62 -1.47 20.30 2.92
C SER A 62 -2.21 20.70 4.20
N GLY A 63 -1.53 21.34 5.16
CA GLY A 63 -2.14 21.77 6.43
C GLY A 63 -2.44 20.63 7.40
N ILE A 64 -1.96 19.41 7.13
CA ILE A 64 -2.12 18.27 8.04
C ILE A 64 -1.26 18.50 9.28
N ALA A 65 -1.90 18.67 10.44
CA ALA A 65 -1.23 18.92 11.72
C ALA A 65 -0.46 17.70 12.27
N LYS A 66 -0.79 16.49 11.79
CA LYS A 66 -0.16 15.24 12.24
C LYS A 66 1.13 14.97 11.45
N ASP A 67 2.18 14.50 12.13
CA ASP A 67 3.38 14.02 11.42
C ASP A 67 3.03 12.78 10.61
N ALA A 68 3.28 12.84 9.30
CA ALA A 68 2.98 11.78 8.36
C ALA A 68 4.20 11.43 7.53
N SER A 69 4.40 10.13 7.33
CA SER A 69 5.45 9.57 6.49
C SER A 69 4.86 8.66 5.42
N ILE A 70 5.71 8.19 4.50
CA ILE A 70 5.32 7.17 3.52
C ILE A 70 4.88 5.88 4.22
N HIS A 71 5.48 5.56 5.38
CA HIS A 71 5.05 4.43 6.20
C HIS A 71 3.66 4.65 6.79
N THR A 72 3.34 5.87 7.23
CA THR A 72 1.99 6.24 7.70
C THR A 72 0.96 6.02 6.60
N LEU A 73 1.25 6.47 5.37
CA LEU A 73 0.35 6.27 4.23
C LEU A 73 0.13 4.77 3.94
N ARG A 74 1.21 3.97 3.99
CA ARG A 74 1.13 2.51 3.84
C ARG A 74 0.29 1.86 4.94
N HIS A 75 0.39 2.35 6.17
CA HIS A 75 -0.42 1.88 7.28
C HIS A 75 -1.89 2.25 7.09
N SER A 76 -2.21 3.49 6.69
CA SER A 76 -3.58 3.92 6.41
C SER A 76 -4.23 3.08 5.31
N TYR A 77 -3.50 2.74 4.24
CA TYR A 77 -3.99 1.83 3.21
C TYR A 77 -4.35 0.45 3.77
N ALA A 78 -3.47 -0.12 4.59
CA ALA A 78 -3.70 -1.43 5.20
C ALA A 78 -4.91 -1.43 6.15
N THR A 79 -5.00 -0.41 7.02
CA THR A 79 -6.13 -0.25 7.95
C THR A 79 -7.44 -0.09 7.18
N HIS A 80 -7.49 0.73 6.13
CA HIS A 80 -8.71 0.88 5.33
C HIS A 80 -9.15 -0.41 4.62
N LEU A 81 -8.20 -1.25 4.19
CA LEU A 81 -8.56 -2.56 3.65
C LEU A 81 -9.13 -3.47 4.75
N LEU A 82 -8.53 -3.43 5.94
CA LEU A 82 -8.96 -4.24 7.07
C LEU A 82 -10.35 -3.83 7.59
N GLU A 83 -10.62 -2.53 7.69
CA GLU A 83 -11.94 -1.96 8.03
C GLU A 83 -13.03 -2.38 7.04
N ARG A 84 -12.67 -2.61 5.77
CA ARG A 84 -13.59 -3.12 4.73
C ARG A 84 -13.72 -4.65 4.72
N GLY A 85 -13.20 -5.34 5.74
CA GLY A 85 -13.29 -6.78 5.88
C GLY A 85 -12.33 -7.57 4.97
N VAL A 86 -11.32 -6.93 4.37
CA VAL A 86 -10.33 -7.65 3.58
C VAL A 86 -9.46 -8.51 4.52
N SER A 87 -9.32 -9.79 4.20
CA SER A 87 -8.55 -10.71 5.03
C SER A 87 -7.09 -10.29 5.17
N LEU A 88 -6.51 -10.53 6.36
CA LEU A 88 -5.13 -10.17 6.66
C LEU A 88 -4.13 -10.82 5.70
N ARG A 89 -4.44 -12.03 5.22
CA ARG A 89 -3.63 -12.77 4.24
C ARG A 89 -3.57 -12.05 2.89
N VAL A 90 -4.69 -11.51 2.42
CA VAL A 90 -4.76 -10.73 1.18
C VAL A 90 -4.03 -9.40 1.35
N ILE A 91 -4.20 -8.71 2.47
CA ILE A 91 -3.47 -7.48 2.78
C ILE A 91 -1.96 -7.73 2.80
N GLN A 92 -1.51 -8.86 3.37
CA GLN A 92 -0.11 -9.25 3.40
C GLN A 92 0.48 -9.42 1.98
N GLU A 93 -0.27 -10.03 1.06
CA GLU A 93 0.15 -10.20 -0.34
C GLU A 93 0.20 -8.87 -1.08
N LEU A 94 -0.83 -8.04 -0.92
CA LEU A 94 -0.90 -6.71 -1.56
C LEU A 94 0.24 -5.79 -1.12
N LEU A 95 0.68 -5.91 0.14
CA LEU A 95 1.81 -5.16 0.68
C LEU A 95 3.16 -5.83 0.42
N GLY A 96 3.19 -7.10 0.01
CA GLY A 96 4.42 -7.86 -0.20
C GLY A 96 5.22 -8.10 1.09
N HIS A 97 4.55 -8.23 2.23
CA HIS A 97 5.20 -8.55 3.51
C HIS A 97 5.62 -10.02 3.55
N LYS A 98 6.93 -10.26 3.72
CA LYS A 98 7.48 -11.62 3.85
C LYS A 98 7.10 -12.29 5.18
N SER A 99 6.81 -11.51 6.22
CA SER A 99 6.42 -12.03 7.53
C SER A 99 5.03 -11.51 7.92
N PRO A 100 4.15 -12.37 8.48
CA PRO A 100 2.85 -11.95 9.00
C PRO A 100 2.96 -10.99 10.20
N SER A 101 4.11 -10.95 10.90
CA SER A 101 4.32 -10.11 12.09
C SER A 101 4.16 -8.61 11.81
N THR A 102 4.51 -8.15 10.60
CA THR A 102 4.35 -6.74 10.21
C THR A 102 2.91 -6.39 9.84
N THR A 103 2.08 -7.39 9.51
CA THR A 103 0.66 -7.21 9.16
C THR A 103 -0.23 -7.40 10.38
N ALA A 104 0.17 -8.24 11.34
CA ALA A 104 -0.47 -8.38 12.65
C ALA A 104 -0.49 -7.06 13.46
N ARG A 105 0.32 -6.07 13.08
CA ARG A 105 0.21 -4.71 13.65
C ARG A 105 -1.14 -4.03 13.33
N TYR A 106 -1.87 -4.48 12.31
CA TYR A 106 -3.14 -3.84 11.95
C TYR A 106 -4.33 -4.39 12.72
N THR A 107 -4.20 -5.57 13.33
CA THR A 107 -5.32 -6.24 14.02
C THR A 107 -5.75 -5.54 15.31
N HIS A 108 -4.86 -4.78 15.95
CA HIS A 108 -5.21 -3.97 17.13
C HIS A 108 -5.83 -2.61 16.78
N LEU A 109 -5.84 -2.22 15.50
CA LEU A 109 -6.38 -0.94 15.04
C LEU A 109 -7.82 -1.03 14.57
N THR A 110 -8.39 -2.24 14.51
CA THR A 110 -9.79 -2.47 14.15
C THR A 110 -10.45 -3.16 15.34
N PRO A 111 -11.66 -2.72 15.77
CA PRO A 111 -12.45 -3.53 16.68
C PRO A 111 -12.63 -4.91 16.03
N PRO A 112 -12.50 -6.00 16.79
CA PRO A 112 -12.65 -7.31 16.21
C PRO A 112 -14.05 -7.34 15.60
N THR A 113 -14.14 -7.80 14.35
CA THR A 113 -15.40 -7.89 13.58
C THR A 113 -16.27 -9.02 14.15
N LEU A 114 -16.39 -9.09 15.48
CA LEU A 114 -17.13 -10.10 16.22
C LEU A 114 -18.61 -10.03 15.87
N ASP A 115 -19.16 -8.84 15.63
CA ASP A 115 -20.58 -8.70 15.31
C ASP A 115 -20.93 -9.37 13.96
N VAL A 116 -20.08 -9.19 12.95
CA VAL A 116 -20.27 -9.81 11.62
C VAL A 116 -20.00 -11.32 11.69
N VAL A 117 -18.97 -11.74 12.44
CA VAL A 117 -18.62 -13.15 12.61
C VAL A 117 -19.70 -13.88 13.42
N HIS A 118 -20.21 -13.29 14.49
CA HIS A 118 -21.30 -13.85 15.29
C HIS A 118 -22.58 -13.99 14.46
N ALA A 119 -22.98 -12.96 13.73
CA ALA A 119 -24.16 -13.05 12.85
C ALA A 119 -24.01 -14.16 11.81
N THR A 120 -22.82 -14.33 11.23
CA THR A 120 -22.53 -15.38 10.25
C THR A 120 -22.53 -16.78 10.87
N ILE A 121 -21.92 -16.94 12.06
CA ILE A 121 -21.91 -18.21 12.80
C ILE A 121 -23.33 -18.58 13.23
N THR A 122 -24.09 -17.64 13.78
CA THR A 122 -25.47 -17.87 14.19
C THR A 122 -26.34 -18.28 13.00
N ALA A 123 -26.17 -17.66 11.84
CA ALA A 123 -26.88 -18.06 10.62
C ALA A 123 -26.51 -19.49 10.18
N LEU A 124 -25.21 -19.82 10.12
CA LEU A 124 -24.75 -21.16 9.73
C LEU A 124 -25.15 -22.26 10.74
N MET A 125 -25.24 -21.93 12.01
CA MET A 125 -25.63 -22.85 13.09
C MET A 125 -27.15 -22.96 13.24
N ALA A 126 -27.92 -22.03 12.67
CA ALA A 126 -29.39 -22.11 12.64
C ALA A 126 -29.91 -23.01 11.51
N ASP A 127 -29.08 -23.28 10.50
CA ASP A 127 -29.37 -24.17 9.36
C ASP A 127 -28.97 -25.65 9.62
N LEU A 128 -28.54 -25.98 10.85
CA LEU A 128 -28.20 -27.34 11.33
C LEU A 128 -29.22 -27.80 12.39
#